data_AF-A0A8T4ZJV9-F1
#
_entry.id   AF-A0A8T4ZJV9-F1
#
_cell.length_a   1.000
_cell.length_b   1.000
_cell.length_c   1.000
_cell.angle_alpha   90.00
_cell.angle_beta   90.00
_cell.angle_gamma   90.00
#
_symmetry.space_group_name_H-M   'P 1'
#
loop_
_entity.id
_entity.type
_entity.pdbx_description
1 polymer ?
#
loop_
_entity_poly.entity_id
_entity_poly.type
_entity_poly.pdbx_seq_one_letter_code
_entity_poly.pdbx_strand_id
1 'polypeptide(L)'
;MVDKWYEDLTPEEKAKTLLLGNDVYAFLHSDPETCIDTQGCTSPVTLRQGFEIVNDELIPLWFKVFADVTSGDPTKWTDLTKELGSVPANSAALFFWTRKREVPTALTHEVMTLTIRAYKDSGYTQLYGEDSITWEFYFFDHSWPDAVIIDEDDFEGTLDGWANTGYSRFEYKTGYAYKGAYSLNIAGYRTLNTTWRSGILDSSGQWVPNKGQYMQKSFAIGAFSHAFVVIHMTKSGMNPNNCVRVHYDDKDYIIRTGIPTGTFQPWRCCAKLWVNATKPLRISVITGGDGSYSWDDVRVDDIIIVAFPGCPPPGEQFTNGDFETGDLTGWTVEGTHADGTPVWEVAPDAECQPDGLGLRARLVARETDPPGPIGCPRIRGGLSQDFASPIPVECFTDSSVFKVQTKWDSDYCNPIPPEVWQLEILYTDGTSTLVDLSGDPEGEWVSHELKPVLEPGKKVKGIRFTGIVDRCGGPACGLTEVMVDNCTCTI
;
A
#
# COMPACT_ATOMS: atom_id res chain seq x y z
N MET A 1 -24.82 -31.33 1.00
CA MET A 1 -25.53 -30.06 1.17
C MET A 1 -26.19 -29.74 -0.17
N VAL A 2 -27.31 -29.04 -0.18
CA VAL A 2 -27.84 -28.48 -1.43
C VAL A 2 -26.86 -27.39 -1.84
N ASP A 3 -26.36 -27.42 -3.07
CA ASP A 3 -25.53 -26.35 -3.62
C ASP A 3 -26.34 -25.05 -3.54
N LYS A 4 -25.89 -24.09 -2.73
CA LYS A 4 -26.46 -22.74 -2.67
C LYS A 4 -25.74 -21.86 -3.69
N TRP A 5 -26.48 -21.00 -4.37
CA TRP A 5 -25.92 -19.98 -5.23
C TRP A 5 -25.13 -18.99 -4.37
N TYR A 6 -24.07 -18.37 -4.92
CA TYR A 6 -23.32 -17.37 -4.16
C TYR A 6 -24.21 -16.23 -3.67
N GLU A 7 -25.12 -15.76 -4.52
CA GLU A 7 -26.13 -14.76 -4.17
C GLU A 7 -27.02 -15.18 -2.99
N ASP A 8 -27.27 -16.49 -2.86
CA ASP A 8 -28.06 -17.11 -1.78
C ASP A 8 -27.26 -17.37 -0.50
N LEU A 9 -25.93 -17.15 -0.50
CA LEU A 9 -25.12 -17.24 0.71
C LEU A 9 -25.46 -16.08 1.65
N THR A 10 -25.67 -16.38 2.93
CA THR A 10 -25.81 -15.33 3.95
C THR A 10 -24.52 -14.49 4.02
N PRO A 11 -24.56 -13.25 4.52
CA PRO A 11 -23.35 -12.49 4.80
C PRO A 11 -22.31 -13.26 5.63
N GLU A 12 -22.70 -14.11 6.59
CA GLU A 12 -21.75 -14.96 7.31
C GLU A 12 -21.22 -16.12 6.46
N GLU A 13 -22.03 -16.72 5.59
CA GLU A 13 -21.58 -17.74 4.65
C GLU A 13 -20.62 -17.13 3.63
N LYS A 14 -20.94 -15.95 3.09
CA LYS A 14 -20.05 -15.11 2.27
C LYS A 14 -18.77 -14.79 3.02
N ALA A 15 -18.83 -14.29 4.25
CA ALA A 15 -17.62 -14.05 5.05
C ALA A 15 -16.78 -15.33 5.24
N LYS A 16 -17.41 -16.50 5.46
CA LYS A 16 -16.70 -17.79 5.64
C LYS A 16 -16.16 -18.41 4.35
N THR A 17 -16.82 -18.15 3.23
CA THR A 17 -16.50 -18.73 1.91
C THR A 17 -15.62 -17.80 1.08
N LEU A 18 -15.81 -16.50 1.21
CA LEU A 18 -15.01 -15.47 0.55
C LEU A 18 -13.71 -15.24 1.29
N LEU A 19 -13.69 -15.31 2.63
CA LEU A 19 -12.52 -14.97 3.43
C LEU A 19 -12.42 -15.74 4.75
N LEU A 20 -11.74 -16.87 4.70
CA LEU A 20 -10.98 -17.38 5.83
C LEU A 20 -9.62 -17.81 5.26
N GLY A 21 -8.54 -17.06 5.41
CA GLY A 21 -7.92 -16.84 6.72
C GLY A 21 -7.33 -18.12 7.33
N ASN A 22 -7.71 -19.31 6.85
CA ASN A 22 -7.03 -20.55 7.20
C ASN A 22 -6.24 -21.14 6.03
N ASP A 23 -6.54 -20.75 4.77
CA ASP A 23 -6.03 -21.45 3.59
C ASP A 23 -5.63 -20.51 2.40
N VAL A 24 -5.22 -19.26 2.64
CA VAL A 24 -4.33 -18.59 1.66
C VAL A 24 -2.95 -19.21 1.84
N TYR A 25 -2.76 -20.33 1.14
CA TYR A 25 -1.46 -20.95 0.97
C TYR A 25 -0.75 -20.23 -0.17
N ALA A 26 0.38 -19.59 0.14
CA ALA A 26 1.45 -19.43 -0.84
C ALA A 26 2.50 -20.50 -0.50
N PHE A 27 2.33 -21.73 -1.01
CA PHE A 27 3.35 -22.79 -1.07
C PHE A 27 3.55 -23.21 -2.51
N LEU A 28 4.61 -23.89 -2.93
CA LEU A 28 5.94 -24.25 -2.44
C LEU A 28 6.79 -23.88 -3.68
N HIS A 29 7.95 -23.24 -3.48
CA HIS A 29 8.92 -22.79 -4.48
C HIS A 29 8.95 -21.28 -4.77
N SER A 30 10.09 -20.67 -4.39
CA SER A 30 10.74 -19.48 -4.96
C SER A 30 10.10 -18.09 -4.98
N ASP A 31 8.83 -17.90 -4.64
CA ASP A 31 8.28 -16.53 -4.64
C ASP A 31 8.25 -15.94 -3.22
N PRO A 32 9.22 -15.09 -2.84
CA PRO A 32 9.21 -14.43 -1.54
C PRO A 32 8.06 -13.42 -1.42
N GLU A 33 7.42 -13.03 -2.53
CA GLU A 33 6.33 -12.06 -2.56
C GLU A 33 4.97 -12.73 -2.32
N THR A 34 4.32 -12.39 -1.20
CA THR A 34 2.95 -12.81 -0.85
C THR A 34 2.01 -11.61 -0.91
N CYS A 35 0.95 -11.71 -1.72
CA CYS A 35 -0.06 -10.65 -1.87
C CYS A 35 -1.37 -11.07 -1.21
N ILE A 36 -1.93 -10.19 -0.39
CA ILE A 36 -3.12 -10.45 0.41
C ILE A 36 -4.07 -9.27 0.22
N ASP A 37 -5.15 -9.52 -0.52
CA ASP A 37 -6.30 -8.64 -0.54
C ASP A 37 -7.10 -8.83 0.76
N THR A 38 -7.14 -7.79 1.59
CA THR A 38 -7.77 -7.76 2.91
C THR A 38 -9.23 -7.32 2.87
N GLN A 39 -9.79 -6.98 1.69
CA GLN A 39 -11.18 -6.57 1.56
C GLN A 39 -12.10 -7.58 2.22
N GLY A 40 -12.84 -7.19 3.28
CA GLY A 40 -13.79 -8.05 3.99
C GLY A 40 -13.17 -8.99 5.04
N CYS A 41 -11.85 -8.94 5.27
CA CYS A 41 -11.20 -9.73 6.32
C CYS A 41 -11.53 -9.20 7.71
N THR A 42 -11.66 -10.09 8.69
CA THR A 42 -11.68 -9.72 10.10
C THR A 42 -10.25 -9.55 10.62
N SER A 43 -10.03 -8.53 11.45
CA SER A 43 -8.74 -8.34 12.11
C SER A 43 -8.67 -9.20 13.39
N PRO A 44 -7.58 -9.95 13.62
CA PRO A 44 -6.41 -10.11 12.76
C PRO A 44 -6.60 -11.19 11.67
N VAL A 45 -5.95 -11.00 10.53
CA VAL A 45 -5.83 -12.03 9.48
C VAL A 45 -4.88 -13.13 9.97
N THR A 46 -5.31 -14.37 9.84
CA THR A 46 -4.45 -15.53 10.09
C THR A 46 -3.79 -15.97 8.78
N LEU A 47 -2.47 -16.12 8.80
CA LEU A 47 -1.68 -16.54 7.64
C LEU A 47 -1.03 -17.88 7.95
N ARG A 48 -1.37 -18.90 7.15
CA ARG A 48 -0.86 -20.26 7.30
C ARG A 48 0.21 -20.54 6.26
N GLN A 49 1.42 -20.74 6.75
CA GLN A 49 2.61 -20.95 5.95
C GLN A 49 3.23 -22.33 6.27
N GLY A 50 2.94 -23.33 5.44
CA GLY A 50 3.75 -24.53 5.21
C GLY A 50 5.28 -24.30 5.06
N PHE A 51 6.08 -25.35 5.16
CA PHE A 51 7.41 -25.46 4.57
C PHE A 51 7.88 -26.91 4.78
N GLU A 52 8.57 -27.46 3.80
CA GLU A 52 9.18 -28.79 3.91
C GLU A 52 10.58 -28.65 4.50
N ILE A 53 10.85 -29.43 5.53
CA ILE A 53 12.18 -29.54 6.13
C ILE A 53 12.72 -30.92 5.81
N VAL A 54 13.90 -30.96 5.19
CA VAL A 54 14.66 -32.18 4.92
C VAL A 54 15.78 -32.27 5.94
N ASN A 55 15.82 -33.38 6.69
CA ASN A 55 16.91 -33.70 7.61
C ASN A 55 17.81 -34.76 6.98
N ASP A 56 18.92 -34.33 6.40
CA ASP A 56 19.94 -35.21 5.82
C ASP A 56 20.96 -35.72 6.86
N GLU A 57 20.75 -35.44 8.15
CA GLU A 57 21.60 -35.95 9.21
C GLU A 57 21.29 -37.39 9.61
N LEU A 58 22.26 -38.02 10.26
CA LEU A 58 22.14 -39.38 10.79
C LEU A 58 21.44 -39.44 12.17
N ILE A 59 21.02 -38.31 12.72
CA ILE A 59 20.30 -38.20 13.99
C ILE A 59 18.97 -37.45 13.79
N PRO A 60 17.94 -37.72 14.61
CA PRO A 60 16.76 -36.86 14.63
C PRO A 60 17.15 -35.44 15.06
N LEU A 61 16.56 -34.45 14.42
CA LEU A 61 16.70 -33.04 14.77
C LEU A 61 15.34 -32.45 15.11
N TRP A 62 15.32 -31.49 16.04
CA TRP A 62 14.13 -30.74 16.43
C TRP A 62 14.16 -29.34 15.84
N PHE A 63 13.05 -28.88 15.29
CA PHE A 63 13.00 -27.63 14.54
C PHE A 63 12.11 -26.60 15.22
N LYS A 64 12.59 -25.35 15.24
CA LYS A 64 11.85 -24.19 15.74
C LYS A 64 11.96 -23.07 14.73
N VAL A 65 10.85 -22.39 14.49
CA VAL A 65 10.81 -21.24 13.60
C VAL A 65 10.72 -19.95 14.40
N PHE A 66 11.45 -18.95 13.95
CA PHE A 66 11.45 -17.58 14.44
C PHE A 66 11.21 -16.66 13.24
N ALA A 67 10.48 -15.58 13.43
CA ALA A 67 10.25 -14.59 12.39
C ALA A 67 10.46 -13.19 12.95
N ASP A 68 11.25 -12.41 12.22
CA ASP A 68 11.54 -11.02 12.54
C ASP A 68 11.01 -10.13 11.42
N VAL A 69 10.18 -9.14 11.76
CA VAL A 69 9.70 -8.14 10.80
C VAL A 69 10.82 -7.11 10.63
N THR A 70 11.54 -7.19 9.52
CA THR A 70 12.72 -6.37 9.20
C THR A 70 12.35 -5.05 8.51
N SER A 71 11.13 -4.95 7.97
CA SER A 71 10.53 -3.70 7.47
C SER A 71 9.02 -3.74 7.75
N GLY A 72 8.46 -2.66 8.29
CA GLY A 72 7.06 -2.58 8.75
C GLY A 72 6.92 -2.45 10.27
N ASP A 73 5.71 -2.69 10.79
CA ASP A 73 5.42 -2.60 12.23
C ASP A 73 5.37 -3.99 12.87
N PRO A 74 6.42 -4.45 13.59
CA PRO A 74 6.44 -5.75 14.24
C PRO A 74 5.34 -5.93 15.30
N THR A 75 4.82 -4.85 15.87
CA THR A 75 3.79 -4.93 16.93
C THR A 75 2.43 -5.38 16.40
N LYS A 76 2.24 -5.31 15.08
CA LYS A 76 1.03 -5.77 14.39
C LYS A 76 0.97 -7.27 14.15
N TRP A 77 2.05 -7.96 14.46
CA TRP A 77 2.20 -9.39 14.24
C TRP A 77 2.17 -10.17 15.56
N THR A 78 1.57 -11.36 15.51
CA THR A 78 1.61 -12.32 16.62
C THR A 78 1.90 -13.73 16.12
N ASP A 79 2.24 -14.62 17.05
CA ASP A 79 2.64 -16.00 16.77
C ASP A 79 3.92 -16.10 15.90
N LEU A 80 4.87 -15.16 16.10
CA LEU A 80 6.15 -15.08 15.37
C LEU A 80 7.18 -16.17 15.73
N THR A 81 6.85 -17.09 16.63
CA THR A 81 7.72 -18.21 17.00
C THR A 81 6.88 -19.46 17.16
N LYS A 82 7.36 -20.59 16.64
CA LYS A 82 6.67 -21.89 16.78
C LYS A 82 7.66 -23.04 16.87
N GLU A 83 7.42 -23.93 17.84
CA GLU A 83 8.08 -25.23 17.91
C GLU A 83 7.40 -26.20 16.95
N LEU A 84 8.18 -26.75 16.02
CA LEU A 84 7.66 -27.56 14.92
C LEU A 84 7.66 -29.05 15.26
N GLY A 85 8.59 -29.49 16.12
CA GLY A 85 8.79 -30.89 16.47
C GLY A 85 10.04 -31.47 15.80
N SER A 86 10.11 -32.80 15.71
CA SER A 86 11.28 -33.50 15.19
C SER A 86 11.11 -33.99 13.76
N VAL A 87 12.20 -33.96 12.99
CA VAL A 87 12.32 -34.72 11.72
C VAL A 87 13.32 -35.87 11.95
N PRO A 88 12.95 -37.13 11.67
CA PRO A 88 13.87 -38.26 11.78
C PRO A 88 15.11 -38.11 10.90
N ALA A 89 16.15 -38.87 11.21
CA ALA A 89 17.36 -38.97 10.39
C ALA A 89 17.03 -39.41 8.94
N ASN A 90 17.63 -38.78 7.95
CA ASN A 90 17.41 -39.03 6.51
C ASN A 90 15.92 -39.02 6.10
N SER A 91 15.16 -38.04 6.58
CA SER A 91 13.72 -37.92 6.32
C SER A 91 13.33 -36.49 6.03
N ALA A 92 12.16 -36.30 5.43
CA ALA A 92 11.52 -35.00 5.28
C ALA A 92 10.21 -34.93 6.06
N ALA A 93 9.78 -33.73 6.43
CA ALA A 93 8.45 -33.48 6.98
C ALA A 93 7.93 -32.09 6.56
N LEU A 94 6.63 -32.02 6.29
CA LEU A 94 5.92 -30.77 6.04
C LEU A 94 5.41 -30.19 7.37
N PHE A 95 5.84 -28.99 7.70
CA PHE A 95 5.34 -28.24 8.85
C PHE A 95 4.47 -27.08 8.40
N PHE A 96 3.63 -26.55 9.29
CA PHE A 96 2.87 -25.34 9.07
C PHE A 96 3.10 -24.36 10.21
N TRP A 97 3.40 -23.12 9.88
CA TRP A 97 3.49 -21.98 10.77
C TRP A 97 2.28 -21.07 10.56
N THR A 98 1.61 -20.68 11.65
CA THR A 98 0.37 -19.92 11.58
C THR A 98 0.57 -18.63 12.36
N ARG A 99 0.82 -17.53 11.64
CA ARG A 99 1.02 -16.19 12.20
C ARG A 99 -0.27 -15.38 12.07
N LYS A 100 -0.44 -14.33 12.87
CA LYS A 100 -1.54 -13.39 12.70
C LYS A 100 -1.03 -11.97 12.49
N ARG A 101 -1.75 -11.19 11.69
CA ARG A 101 -1.46 -9.78 11.38
C ARG A 101 -2.75 -8.97 11.50
N GLU A 102 -2.74 -7.87 12.24
CA GLU A 102 -3.87 -6.91 12.22
C GLU A 102 -4.13 -6.47 10.77
N VAL A 103 -5.39 -6.29 10.35
CA VAL A 103 -5.69 -5.78 9.00
C VAL A 103 -5.18 -4.33 8.88
N PRO A 104 -4.29 -4.00 7.93
CA PRO A 104 -3.89 -2.61 7.70
C PRO A 104 -5.04 -1.74 7.17
N THR A 105 -4.89 -0.42 7.26
CA THR A 105 -5.87 0.56 6.74
C THR A 105 -5.42 1.24 5.44
N ALA A 106 -4.23 0.92 4.95
CA ALA A 106 -3.62 1.44 3.73
C ALA A 106 -2.64 0.40 3.15
N LEU A 107 -2.24 0.59 1.89
CA LEU A 107 -1.33 -0.34 1.20
C LEU A 107 -0.08 -0.49 2.05
N THR A 108 0.20 -1.73 2.46
CA THR A 108 1.27 -2.02 3.41
C THR A 108 2.19 -3.07 2.80
N HIS A 109 3.45 -2.69 2.61
CA HIS A 109 4.54 -3.60 2.24
C HIS A 109 5.40 -3.85 3.48
N GLU A 110 5.54 -5.11 3.85
CA GLU A 110 6.36 -5.52 4.99
C GLU A 110 7.35 -6.60 4.56
N VAL A 111 8.53 -6.58 5.15
CA VAL A 111 9.56 -7.59 4.91
C VAL A 111 9.78 -8.34 6.21
N MET A 112 9.76 -9.66 6.14
CA MET A 112 9.90 -10.56 7.27
C MET A 112 10.98 -11.58 6.97
N THR A 113 11.93 -11.72 7.88
CA THR A 113 12.95 -12.78 7.82
C THR A 113 12.51 -13.93 8.70
N LEU A 114 12.24 -15.08 8.08
CA LEU A 114 11.98 -16.33 8.76
C LEU A 114 13.31 -17.05 9.00
N THR A 115 13.60 -17.42 10.25
CA THR A 115 14.76 -18.24 10.61
C THR A 115 14.28 -19.58 11.15
N ILE A 116 14.71 -20.67 10.52
CA ILE A 116 14.46 -22.04 10.96
C ILE A 116 15.71 -22.55 11.66
N ARG A 117 15.59 -22.88 12.94
CA ARG A 117 16.67 -23.43 13.77
C ARG A 117 16.46 -24.91 14.00
N ALA A 118 17.51 -25.69 13.78
CA ALA A 118 17.58 -27.12 14.10
C ALA A 118 18.31 -27.34 15.43
N TYR A 119 17.87 -28.29 16.24
CA TYR A 119 18.41 -28.61 17.56
C TYR A 119 18.62 -30.10 17.71
N LYS A 120 19.61 -30.49 18.53
CA LYS A 120 19.93 -31.90 18.82
C LYS A 120 19.02 -32.53 19.89
N ASP A 121 18.18 -31.73 20.55
CA ASP A 121 17.35 -32.16 21.68
C ASP A 121 15.93 -31.58 21.61
N SER A 122 14.97 -32.28 22.21
CA SER A 122 13.56 -31.87 22.27
C SER A 122 13.30 -30.66 23.17
N GLY A 123 14.27 -30.24 23.96
CA GLY A 123 14.21 -29.02 24.77
C GLY A 123 14.60 -27.76 24.01
N TYR A 124 15.02 -27.89 22.74
CA TYR A 124 15.52 -26.78 21.91
C TYR A 124 16.67 -26.02 22.58
N THR A 125 17.59 -26.74 23.23
CA THR A 125 18.71 -26.15 24.01
C THR A 125 20.07 -26.26 23.32
N GLN A 126 20.27 -27.25 22.45
CA GLN A 126 21.52 -27.51 21.73
C GLN A 126 21.35 -27.20 20.24
N LEU A 127 21.62 -25.95 19.85
CA LEU A 127 21.56 -25.52 18.46
C LEU A 127 22.49 -26.39 17.59
N TYR A 128 21.92 -26.97 16.54
CA TYR A 128 22.64 -27.72 15.52
C TYR A 128 23.08 -26.80 14.37
N GLY A 129 22.13 -25.99 13.87
CA GLY A 129 22.32 -25.07 12.76
C GLY A 129 21.04 -24.26 12.51
N GLU A 130 21.12 -23.28 11.62
CA GLU A 130 19.99 -22.46 11.23
C GLU A 130 20.08 -22.04 9.77
N ASP A 131 18.93 -21.73 9.17
CA ASP A 131 18.80 -21.16 7.84
C ASP A 131 17.69 -20.11 7.83
N SER A 132 17.76 -19.16 6.90
CA SER A 132 16.83 -18.03 6.84
C SER A 132 16.29 -17.79 5.43
N ILE A 133 15.01 -17.40 5.36
CA ILE A 133 14.34 -16.97 4.13
C ILE A 133 13.64 -15.64 4.38
N THR A 134 13.80 -14.70 3.45
CA THR A 134 13.10 -13.42 3.48
C THR A 134 11.80 -13.52 2.69
N TRP A 135 10.72 -13.05 3.29
CA TRP A 135 9.40 -12.91 2.69
C TRP A 135 8.98 -11.44 2.65
N GLU A 136 8.33 -11.09 1.56
CA GLU A 136 7.69 -9.80 1.34
C GLU A 136 6.19 -10.01 1.38
N PHE A 137 5.51 -9.23 2.23
CA PHE A 137 4.06 -9.23 2.33
C PHE A 137 3.51 -7.93 1.79
N TYR A 138 2.56 -8.04 0.87
CA TYR A 138 1.75 -6.93 0.39
C TYR A 138 0.32 -7.12 0.88
N PHE A 139 -0.11 -6.24 1.77
CA PHE A 139 -1.49 -6.16 2.23
C PHE A 139 -2.15 -4.97 1.56
N PHE A 140 -3.27 -5.22 0.91
CA PHE A 140 -4.05 -4.19 0.25
C PHE A 140 -5.53 -4.50 0.32
N ASP A 141 -6.40 -3.54 0.14
CA ASP A 141 -7.82 -3.76 -0.07
C ASP A 141 -8.20 -3.10 -1.38
N HIS A 142 -8.71 -3.88 -2.33
CA HIS A 142 -9.04 -3.33 -3.65
C HIS A 142 -10.26 -2.38 -3.64
N SER A 143 -10.93 -2.22 -2.50
CA SER A 143 -12.03 -1.27 -2.30
C SER A 143 -11.66 -0.02 -1.50
N TRP A 144 -10.40 0.13 -1.08
CA TRP A 144 -9.98 1.38 -0.45
C TRP A 144 -10.15 2.58 -1.39
N PRO A 145 -10.40 3.79 -0.86
CA PRO A 145 -10.59 4.98 -1.69
C PRO A 145 -9.40 5.33 -2.60
N ASP A 146 -8.22 4.83 -2.29
CA ASP A 146 -7.00 5.04 -3.07
C ASP A 146 -6.63 3.90 -4.03
N ALA A 147 -7.37 2.79 -3.97
CA ALA A 147 -7.28 1.73 -4.95
C ALA A 147 -7.92 2.20 -6.26
N VAL A 148 -7.14 2.16 -7.35
CA VAL A 148 -7.64 2.45 -8.69
C VAL A 148 -7.92 1.13 -9.39
N ILE A 149 -9.20 0.80 -9.59
CA ILE A 149 -9.59 -0.34 -10.41
C ILE A 149 -9.33 0.02 -11.88
N ILE A 150 -8.33 -0.64 -12.46
CA ILE A 150 -7.95 -0.48 -13.86
C ILE A 150 -8.90 -1.26 -14.76
N ASP A 151 -9.31 -2.43 -14.30
CA ASP A 151 -10.15 -3.37 -15.01
C ASP A 151 -10.80 -4.34 -14.01
N GLU A 152 -12.06 -4.70 -14.26
CA GLU A 152 -12.83 -5.69 -13.50
C GLU A 152 -13.65 -6.46 -14.52
N ASP A 153 -13.30 -7.72 -14.76
CA ASP A 153 -13.99 -8.60 -15.69
C ASP A 153 -14.72 -9.68 -14.91
N ASP A 154 -16.04 -9.80 -15.09
CA ASP A 154 -16.92 -10.72 -14.37
C ASP A 154 -17.36 -11.94 -15.21
N PHE A 155 -17.02 -11.98 -16.50
CA PHE A 155 -17.32 -13.07 -17.45
C PHE A 155 -18.81 -13.40 -17.60
N GLU A 156 -19.66 -12.37 -17.64
CA GLU A 156 -21.11 -12.45 -17.86
C GLU A 156 -21.50 -12.88 -19.30
N GLY A 157 -21.09 -14.08 -19.70
CA GLY A 157 -21.35 -14.68 -21.00
C GLY A 157 -20.38 -14.29 -22.11
N THR A 158 -19.32 -13.52 -21.80
CA THR A 158 -18.24 -13.18 -22.74
C THR A 158 -16.86 -13.40 -22.13
N LEU A 159 -15.78 -13.24 -22.91
CA LEU A 159 -14.40 -13.33 -22.39
C LEU A 159 -13.86 -11.95 -21.97
N ASP A 160 -14.66 -10.89 -22.05
CA ASP A 160 -14.33 -9.52 -21.61
C ASP A 160 -12.98 -9.00 -22.11
N GLY A 161 -12.67 -9.35 -23.37
CA GLY A 161 -11.43 -8.95 -24.03
C GLY A 161 -10.21 -9.84 -23.75
N TRP A 162 -10.35 -10.89 -22.93
CA TRP A 162 -9.30 -11.90 -22.74
C TRP A 162 -9.13 -12.74 -23.99
N ALA A 163 -7.91 -12.74 -24.53
CA ALA A 163 -7.47 -13.74 -25.51
C ALA A 163 -7.12 -15.05 -24.80
N ASN A 164 -7.10 -16.17 -25.53
CA ASN A 164 -6.68 -17.44 -24.98
C ASN A 164 -5.66 -18.15 -25.88
N THR A 165 -4.84 -19.01 -25.29
CA THR A 165 -3.88 -19.87 -25.98
C THR A 165 -3.91 -21.24 -25.33
N GLY A 166 -3.96 -22.29 -26.13
CA GLY A 166 -3.93 -23.68 -25.65
C GLY A 166 -5.21 -24.19 -24.98
N TYR A 167 -6.20 -23.32 -24.74
CA TYR A 167 -7.56 -23.69 -24.35
C TYR A 167 -8.43 -23.90 -25.61
N SER A 168 -9.15 -25.01 -25.68
CA SER A 168 -9.98 -25.33 -26.85
C SER A 168 -11.44 -24.89 -26.72
N ARG A 169 -11.89 -24.61 -25.49
CA ARG A 169 -13.28 -24.27 -25.19
C ARG A 169 -13.37 -23.59 -23.83
N PHE A 170 -14.21 -22.56 -23.76
CA PHE A 170 -14.72 -22.01 -22.52
C PHE A 170 -16.21 -22.33 -22.38
N GLU A 171 -16.65 -22.53 -21.14
CA GLU A 171 -18.06 -22.70 -20.82
C GLU A 171 -18.47 -21.71 -19.73
N TYR A 172 -19.56 -20.99 -19.97
CA TYR A 172 -20.18 -20.13 -18.98
C TYR A 172 -21.11 -20.98 -18.11
N LYS A 173 -20.89 -20.93 -16.80
CA LYS A 173 -21.59 -21.76 -15.83
C LYS A 173 -22.40 -20.88 -14.89
N THR A 174 -23.70 -21.12 -14.87
CA THR A 174 -24.61 -20.53 -13.88
C THR A 174 -24.39 -21.19 -12.52
N GLY A 175 -24.48 -20.41 -11.43
CA GLY A 175 -24.49 -20.91 -10.05
C GLY A 175 -23.15 -21.08 -9.40
N TYR A 176 -22.11 -20.59 -10.07
CA TYR A 176 -20.75 -20.56 -9.55
C TYR A 176 -20.07 -19.20 -9.67
N ALA A 177 -20.84 -18.19 -10.10
CA ALA A 177 -20.43 -16.80 -10.16
C ALA A 177 -20.28 -16.24 -8.73
N TYR A 178 -19.22 -15.46 -8.51
CA TYR A 178 -19.04 -14.56 -7.39
C TYR A 178 -19.95 -13.33 -7.53
N LYS A 179 -20.24 -12.87 -8.74
CA LYS A 179 -21.11 -11.75 -9.04
C LYS A 179 -21.82 -12.03 -10.36
N GLY A 180 -23.10 -11.68 -10.43
CA GLY A 180 -23.87 -11.90 -11.65
C GLY A 180 -24.32 -13.35 -11.85
N ALA A 181 -24.65 -13.70 -13.09
CA ALA A 181 -25.29 -14.94 -13.46
C ALA A 181 -24.32 -16.03 -13.92
N TYR A 182 -23.11 -15.69 -14.39
CA TYR A 182 -22.22 -16.65 -15.06
C TYR A 182 -20.78 -16.52 -14.58
N SER A 183 -20.13 -17.67 -14.40
CA SER A 183 -18.68 -17.77 -14.24
C SER A 183 -18.03 -18.48 -15.42
N LEU A 184 -16.78 -18.17 -15.70
CA LEU A 184 -15.98 -18.78 -16.74
C LEU A 184 -15.34 -20.09 -16.27
N ASN A 185 -15.73 -21.23 -16.82
CA ASN A 185 -15.01 -22.48 -16.59
C ASN A 185 -13.72 -22.53 -17.43
N ILE A 186 -12.57 -22.49 -16.76
CA ILE A 186 -11.23 -22.48 -17.39
C ILE A 186 -10.59 -23.87 -17.34
N ALA A 187 -11.02 -24.73 -16.41
CA ALA A 187 -10.56 -26.10 -16.32
C ALA A 187 -11.45 -27.02 -17.18
N GLY A 188 -10.87 -27.91 -17.99
CA GLY A 188 -11.59 -29.14 -18.32
C GLY A 188 -11.98 -29.47 -19.76
N TYR A 189 -11.28 -29.01 -20.81
CA TYR A 189 -11.44 -29.67 -22.11
C TYR A 189 -10.15 -30.29 -22.64
N ARG A 190 -10.17 -31.63 -22.73
CA ARG A 190 -9.15 -32.46 -23.38
C ARG A 190 -8.79 -31.85 -24.73
N THR A 191 -7.54 -31.48 -24.91
CA THR A 191 -6.92 -31.47 -26.22
C THR A 191 -6.89 -32.92 -26.71
N LEU A 192 -7.81 -33.27 -27.63
CA LEU A 192 -7.79 -34.45 -28.50
C LEU A 192 -6.80 -35.56 -28.10
N ASN A 193 -7.16 -36.47 -27.18
CA ASN A 193 -6.59 -37.80 -26.81
C ASN A 193 -5.08 -38.13 -27.00
N THR A 194 -4.21 -37.22 -27.41
CA THR A 194 -2.92 -37.54 -28.02
C THR A 194 -1.79 -36.65 -27.55
N THR A 195 -2.03 -35.42 -27.06
CA THR A 195 -0.94 -34.60 -26.51
C THR A 195 -1.40 -33.46 -25.59
N TRP A 196 -0.59 -33.26 -24.53
CA TRP A 196 -0.50 -32.18 -23.54
C TRP A 196 -1.40 -32.27 -22.29
N ARG A 197 -0.76 -32.58 -21.15
CA ARG A 197 -1.30 -32.43 -19.80
C ARG A 197 -1.46 -30.94 -19.49
N SER A 198 -2.46 -30.56 -18.68
CA SER A 198 -2.66 -29.17 -18.26
C SER A 198 -1.58 -28.61 -17.36
N GLY A 199 -0.72 -29.49 -16.87
CA GLY A 199 0.42 -29.09 -16.07
C GLY A 199 1.72 -29.72 -16.47
N ILE A 200 2.73 -29.31 -15.75
CA ILE A 200 4.04 -29.91 -15.68
C ILE A 200 4.34 -30.19 -14.21
N LEU A 201 5.18 -31.19 -13.94
CA LEU A 201 5.74 -31.38 -12.60
C LEU A 201 6.87 -30.35 -12.43
N ASP A 202 6.83 -29.59 -11.33
CA ASP A 202 7.97 -28.78 -10.93
C ASP A 202 9.04 -29.64 -10.21
N SER A 203 10.13 -29.00 -9.78
CA SER A 203 11.22 -29.66 -9.06
C SER A 203 10.80 -30.31 -7.74
N SER A 204 9.69 -29.87 -7.14
CA SER A 204 9.11 -30.47 -5.93
C SER A 204 8.26 -31.71 -6.23
N GLY A 205 8.13 -32.09 -7.50
CA GLY A 205 7.27 -33.19 -7.92
C GLY A 205 5.78 -32.85 -7.82
N GLN A 206 5.43 -31.56 -7.77
CA GLN A 206 4.04 -31.11 -7.75
C GLN A 206 3.62 -30.56 -9.11
N TRP A 207 2.34 -30.76 -9.46
CA TRP A 207 1.78 -30.23 -10.70
C TRP A 207 1.59 -28.72 -10.62
N VAL A 208 1.99 -28.02 -11.69
CA VAL A 208 1.76 -26.58 -11.91
C VAL A 208 1.17 -26.35 -13.30
N PRO A 209 0.35 -25.30 -13.53
CA PRO A 209 -0.24 -25.02 -14.84
C PRO A 209 0.82 -24.90 -15.94
N ASN A 210 0.56 -25.43 -17.13
CA ASN A 210 1.47 -25.32 -18.27
C ASN A 210 1.52 -23.88 -18.80
N LYS A 211 2.73 -23.29 -18.98
CA LYS A 211 2.90 -21.94 -19.57
C LYS A 211 2.31 -21.81 -20.98
N GLY A 212 2.12 -22.90 -21.70
CA GLY A 212 1.50 -22.92 -23.03
C GLY A 212 -0.03 -22.86 -23.04
N GLN A 213 -0.67 -22.86 -21.87
CA GLN A 213 -2.13 -22.80 -21.72
C GLN A 213 -2.53 -21.64 -20.81
N TYR A 214 -3.07 -20.56 -21.35
CA TYR A 214 -3.42 -19.36 -20.58
C TYR A 214 -4.51 -18.54 -21.25
N MET A 215 -5.14 -17.67 -20.46
CA MET A 215 -5.82 -16.48 -20.94
C MET A 215 -4.90 -15.27 -20.76
N GLN A 216 -5.01 -14.27 -21.63
CA GLN A 216 -4.22 -13.05 -21.52
C GLN A 216 -5.00 -11.78 -21.86
N LYS A 217 -4.67 -10.68 -21.16
CA LYS A 217 -5.13 -9.32 -21.40
C LYS A 217 -3.98 -8.36 -21.05
N SER A 218 -3.90 -7.22 -21.75
CA SER A 218 -2.82 -6.24 -21.54
C SER A 218 -3.35 -5.02 -20.82
N PHE A 219 -2.57 -4.50 -19.87
CA PHE A 219 -2.98 -3.38 -19.02
C PHE A 219 -1.93 -2.26 -19.04
N ALA A 220 -2.39 -1.02 -19.04
CA ALA A 220 -1.53 0.17 -18.94
C ALA A 220 -1.34 0.56 -17.46
N ILE A 221 -0.44 -0.13 -16.77
CA ILE A 221 -0.15 0.08 -15.33
C ILE A 221 1.18 0.80 -15.07
N GLY A 222 1.76 1.39 -16.13
CA GLY A 222 3.05 2.10 -16.16
C GLY A 222 3.25 3.21 -15.12
N ALA A 223 2.16 3.88 -14.74
CA ALA A 223 2.16 5.10 -13.94
C ALA A 223 1.96 4.85 -12.43
N PHE A 224 1.80 3.59 -12.02
CA PHE A 224 1.49 3.22 -10.64
C PHE A 224 2.73 2.68 -9.91
N SER A 225 2.82 2.83 -8.59
CA SER A 225 3.91 2.20 -7.83
C SER A 225 3.70 0.71 -7.64
N HIS A 226 2.44 0.33 -7.45
CA HIS A 226 2.02 -1.04 -7.22
C HIS A 226 0.79 -1.32 -8.05
N ALA A 227 0.73 -2.54 -8.56
CA ALA A 227 -0.48 -3.09 -9.14
C ALA A 227 -0.59 -4.54 -8.71
N PHE A 228 -1.81 -5.02 -8.58
CA PHE A 228 -2.14 -6.37 -8.17
C PHE A 228 -3.25 -6.90 -9.07
N VAL A 229 -3.23 -8.21 -9.30
CA VAL A 229 -4.39 -8.93 -9.80
C VAL A 229 -5.04 -9.63 -8.61
N VAL A 230 -6.35 -9.51 -8.49
CA VAL A 230 -7.20 -10.29 -7.60
C VAL A 230 -8.03 -11.21 -8.47
N ILE A 231 -8.06 -12.50 -8.14
CA ILE A 231 -8.80 -13.50 -8.91
C ILE A 231 -9.77 -14.20 -7.95
N HIS A 232 -11.06 -14.04 -8.21
CA HIS A 232 -12.12 -14.81 -7.58
C HIS A 232 -12.36 -16.10 -8.35
N MET A 233 -12.38 -17.21 -7.62
CA MET A 233 -12.53 -18.53 -8.23
C MET A 233 -13.45 -19.40 -7.39
N THR A 234 -14.09 -20.35 -8.05
CA THR A 234 -14.96 -21.34 -7.43
C THR A 234 -14.61 -22.73 -7.93
N LYS A 235 -14.52 -23.70 -7.01
CA LYS A 235 -14.28 -25.11 -7.35
C LYS A 235 -15.51 -25.96 -7.07
N SER A 236 -15.76 -26.88 -8.00
CA SER A 236 -16.53 -28.09 -7.73
C SER A 236 -15.63 -29.29 -7.97
N GLY A 237 -15.40 -30.14 -6.97
CA GLY A 237 -14.56 -31.32 -7.15
C GLY A 237 -13.85 -31.85 -5.90
N MET A 238 -13.30 -33.06 -6.00
CA MET A 238 -12.70 -33.77 -4.86
C MET A 238 -11.19 -33.52 -4.70
N ASN A 239 -10.51 -32.89 -5.65
CA ASN A 239 -9.05 -32.76 -5.57
C ASN A 239 -8.61 -31.55 -4.75
N PRO A 240 -7.86 -31.72 -3.64
CA PRO A 240 -7.44 -30.58 -2.82
C PRO A 240 -6.36 -29.71 -3.50
N ASN A 241 -5.72 -30.20 -4.57
CA ASN A 241 -4.58 -29.53 -5.18
C ASN A 241 -5.00 -28.70 -6.40
N ASN A 242 -5.24 -27.40 -6.18
CA ASN A 242 -5.47 -26.45 -7.26
C ASN A 242 -4.31 -25.48 -7.33
N CYS A 243 -3.99 -25.04 -8.54
CA CYS A 243 -2.93 -24.08 -8.72
C CYS A 243 -3.29 -23.07 -9.81
N VAL A 244 -3.05 -21.82 -9.49
CA VAL A 244 -3.17 -20.67 -10.38
C VAL A 244 -1.76 -20.21 -10.68
N ARG A 245 -1.50 -19.94 -11.96
CA ARG A 245 -0.25 -19.34 -12.40
C ARG A 245 -0.56 -17.98 -13.00
N VAL A 246 0.02 -16.95 -12.43
CA VAL A 246 -0.05 -15.58 -12.94
C VAL A 246 1.33 -15.26 -13.51
N HIS A 247 1.44 -15.03 -14.81
CA HIS A 247 2.76 -14.88 -15.43
C HIS A 247 2.80 -13.82 -16.53
N TYR A 248 4.02 -13.34 -16.74
CA TYR A 248 4.46 -12.55 -17.87
C TYR A 248 5.51 -13.36 -18.64
N ASP A 249 6.11 -12.77 -19.68
CA ASP A 249 7.24 -13.41 -20.39
C ASP A 249 8.45 -13.65 -19.47
N ASP A 250 8.69 -12.76 -18.51
CA ASP A 250 9.89 -12.71 -17.67
C ASP A 250 9.62 -12.88 -16.16
N LYS A 251 8.36 -13.04 -15.76
CA LYS A 251 7.93 -13.18 -14.37
C LYS A 251 6.82 -14.22 -14.26
N ASP A 252 6.74 -14.89 -13.12
CA ASP A 252 5.96 -16.10 -13.00
C ASP A 252 5.63 -16.39 -11.55
N TYR A 253 4.36 -16.24 -11.19
CA TYR A 253 3.82 -16.46 -9.87
C TYR A 253 2.99 -17.74 -9.87
N ILE A 254 3.33 -18.67 -8.98
CA ILE A 254 2.63 -19.94 -8.82
C ILE A 254 1.91 -19.94 -7.48
N ILE A 255 0.59 -19.78 -7.51
CA ILE A 255 -0.26 -19.74 -6.34
C ILE A 255 -0.93 -21.11 -6.19
N ARG A 256 -0.60 -21.85 -5.14
CA ARG A 256 -1.22 -23.16 -4.85
C ARG A 256 -2.27 -23.00 -3.78
N THR A 257 -3.51 -23.39 -4.08
CA THR A 257 -4.61 -23.27 -3.13
C THR A 257 -4.91 -24.64 -2.53
N GLY A 258 -4.55 -24.82 -1.26
CA GLY A 258 -4.80 -26.03 -0.47
C GLY A 258 -6.25 -26.11 0.02
N ILE A 259 -7.20 -25.98 -0.91
CA ILE A 259 -8.63 -25.86 -0.57
C ILE A 259 -9.15 -27.21 -0.10
N PRO A 260 -9.81 -27.28 1.07
CA PRO A 260 -10.43 -28.50 1.56
C PRO A 260 -11.40 -29.11 0.53
N THR A 261 -11.54 -30.44 0.55
CA THR A 261 -12.50 -31.13 -0.31
C THR A 261 -13.92 -30.77 0.09
N GLY A 262 -14.76 -30.34 -0.86
CA GLY A 262 -16.14 -29.95 -0.59
C GLY A 262 -16.96 -29.62 -1.83
N THR A 263 -18.29 -29.67 -1.69
CA THR A 263 -19.25 -29.18 -2.68
C THR A 263 -19.30 -27.65 -2.55
N PHE A 264 -18.74 -26.95 -3.53
CA PHE A 264 -18.60 -25.49 -3.58
C PHE A 264 -17.63 -24.89 -2.55
N GLN A 265 -16.48 -24.43 -3.03
CA GLN A 265 -15.48 -23.71 -2.24
C GLN A 265 -15.00 -22.53 -3.09
N PRO A 266 -15.50 -21.31 -2.87
CA PRO A 266 -14.90 -20.14 -3.49
C PRO A 266 -13.60 -19.81 -2.76
N TRP A 267 -12.68 -19.19 -3.46
CA TRP A 267 -11.47 -18.62 -2.89
C TRP A 267 -11.01 -17.42 -3.71
N ARG A 268 -10.18 -16.63 -3.06
CA ARG A 268 -9.53 -15.47 -3.65
C ARG A 268 -8.03 -15.68 -3.63
N CYS A 269 -7.35 -15.33 -4.71
CA CYS A 269 -5.90 -15.27 -4.75
C CYS A 269 -5.44 -13.97 -5.38
N CYS A 270 -4.23 -13.55 -5.02
CA CYS A 270 -3.67 -12.28 -5.50
C CYS A 270 -2.22 -12.48 -5.93
N ALA A 271 -1.79 -11.69 -6.91
CA ALA A 271 -0.38 -11.58 -7.29
C ALA A 271 -0.02 -10.13 -7.58
N LYS A 272 1.22 -9.76 -7.29
CA LYS A 272 1.78 -8.47 -7.65
C LYS A 272 2.02 -8.43 -9.16
N LEU A 273 1.68 -7.31 -9.76
CA LEU A 273 1.87 -7.03 -11.17
C LEU A 273 3.08 -6.13 -11.36
N TRP A 274 3.74 -6.30 -12.50
CA TRP A 274 4.96 -5.58 -12.80
C TRP A 274 4.65 -4.24 -13.47
N VAL A 275 4.75 -3.16 -12.71
CA VAL A 275 4.26 -1.83 -13.13
C VAL A 275 5.09 -1.13 -14.22
N ASN A 276 6.29 -1.60 -14.58
CA ASN A 276 7.20 -0.80 -15.43
C ASN A 276 6.98 -0.88 -16.96
N ALA A 277 5.98 -1.63 -17.44
CA ALA A 277 5.68 -1.73 -18.87
C ALA A 277 4.26 -2.26 -19.12
N THR A 278 3.67 -1.90 -20.26
CA THR A 278 2.46 -2.56 -20.78
C THR A 278 2.84 -3.97 -21.24
N LYS A 279 2.71 -4.94 -20.35
CA LYS A 279 2.94 -6.36 -20.64
C LYS A 279 1.61 -7.11 -20.63
N PRO A 280 1.42 -8.12 -21.50
CA PRO A 280 0.26 -9.00 -21.42
C PRO A 280 0.36 -9.80 -20.13
N LEU A 281 -0.62 -9.59 -19.23
CA LEU A 281 -0.82 -10.45 -18.07
C LEU A 281 -1.38 -11.77 -18.56
N ARG A 282 -0.83 -12.89 -18.11
CA ARG A 282 -1.31 -14.23 -18.43
C ARG A 282 -1.75 -14.96 -17.18
N ILE A 283 -2.89 -15.64 -17.28
CA ILE A 283 -3.46 -16.45 -16.21
C ILE A 283 -3.68 -17.87 -16.73
N SER A 284 -3.08 -18.83 -16.04
CA SER A 284 -3.25 -20.26 -16.29
C SER A 284 -3.79 -20.93 -15.04
N VAL A 285 -4.69 -21.90 -15.20
CA VAL A 285 -5.25 -22.66 -14.08
C VAL A 285 -5.07 -24.15 -14.35
N ILE A 286 -4.72 -24.90 -13.30
CA ILE A 286 -4.75 -26.36 -13.30
C ILE A 286 -5.59 -26.88 -12.15
N THR A 287 -6.36 -27.92 -12.45
CA THR A 287 -7.09 -28.72 -11.48
C THR A 287 -6.53 -30.13 -11.48
N GLY A 288 -6.35 -30.70 -10.29
CA GLY A 288 -5.96 -32.10 -10.14
C GLY A 288 -4.51 -32.33 -9.74
N GLY A 289 -4.31 -33.21 -8.76
CA GLY A 289 -3.03 -33.66 -8.22
C GLY A 289 -2.21 -34.58 -9.12
N ASP A 290 -2.73 -34.97 -10.30
CA ASP A 290 -2.00 -35.77 -11.32
C ASP A 290 -1.89 -35.02 -12.67
N GLY A 291 -2.31 -33.75 -12.72
CA GLY A 291 -2.43 -32.98 -13.96
C GLY A 291 -3.44 -33.55 -14.96
N SER A 292 -4.31 -34.48 -14.52
CA SER A 292 -5.35 -35.09 -15.33
C SER A 292 -6.73 -34.55 -14.97
N TYR A 293 -7.54 -34.35 -16.02
CA TYR A 293 -8.86 -33.74 -15.98
C TYR A 293 -9.94 -34.69 -15.41
N SER A 294 -9.86 -35.09 -14.14
CA SER A 294 -10.99 -35.79 -13.52
C SER A 294 -11.97 -34.78 -12.93
N TRP A 295 -13.18 -34.68 -13.50
CA TRP A 295 -14.45 -34.08 -12.99
C TRP A 295 -14.42 -32.76 -12.17
N ASP A 296 -13.27 -32.13 -12.03
CA ASP A 296 -13.04 -30.99 -11.17
C ASP A 296 -12.96 -29.73 -12.05
N ASP A 297 -14.04 -28.95 -11.99
CA ASP A 297 -14.15 -27.66 -12.66
C ASP A 297 -13.65 -26.56 -11.72
N VAL A 298 -12.79 -25.68 -12.25
CA VAL A 298 -12.46 -24.40 -11.64
C VAL A 298 -12.96 -23.29 -12.52
N ARG A 299 -13.78 -22.46 -11.89
CA ARG A 299 -14.50 -21.38 -12.53
C ARG A 299 -13.93 -20.07 -12.00
N VAL A 300 -13.68 -19.14 -12.91
CA VAL A 300 -13.23 -17.79 -12.61
C VAL A 300 -14.38 -16.85 -12.86
N ASP A 301 -14.50 -15.85 -12.01
CA ASP A 301 -15.54 -14.84 -12.12
C ASP A 301 -14.87 -13.48 -12.16
N ASP A 302 -14.70 -12.77 -11.05
CA ASP A 302 -13.98 -11.50 -11.11
C ASP A 302 -12.46 -11.70 -11.23
N ILE A 303 -11.90 -11.11 -12.28
CA ILE A 303 -10.48 -10.72 -12.32
C ILE A 303 -10.41 -9.22 -12.17
N ILE A 304 -9.88 -8.77 -11.04
CA ILE A 304 -9.75 -7.35 -10.71
C ILE A 304 -8.28 -6.95 -10.86
N ILE A 305 -8.01 -6.00 -11.73
CA ILE A 305 -6.72 -5.33 -11.81
C ILE A 305 -6.82 -4.05 -11.00
N VAL A 306 -6.16 -4.05 -9.85
CA VAL A 306 -6.12 -2.90 -8.94
C VAL A 306 -4.72 -2.31 -8.93
N ALA A 307 -4.63 -0.99 -8.96
CA ALA A 307 -3.36 -0.29 -8.88
C ALA A 307 -3.40 0.81 -7.82
N PHE A 308 -2.23 1.10 -7.24
CA PHE A 308 -2.06 2.12 -6.23
C PHE A 308 -1.14 3.21 -6.79
N PRO A 309 -1.55 4.50 -6.70
CA PRO A 309 -0.73 5.61 -7.17
C PRO A 309 0.69 5.53 -6.61
N GLY A 310 1.67 5.85 -7.43
CA GLY A 310 3.05 5.92 -6.96
C GLY A 310 3.36 7.19 -6.19
N CYS A 311 4.56 7.20 -5.62
CA CYS A 311 5.20 8.46 -5.26
C CYS A 311 5.21 9.36 -6.50
N PRO A 312 4.99 10.68 -6.35
CA PRO A 312 5.17 11.58 -7.46
C PRO A 312 6.60 11.43 -8.01
N PRO A 313 6.82 11.73 -9.30
CA PRO A 313 8.16 11.67 -9.88
C PRO A 313 9.14 12.55 -9.07
N PRO A 314 10.41 12.14 -8.96
CA PRO A 314 11.42 12.91 -8.25
C PRO A 314 11.48 14.35 -8.76
N GLY A 315 11.56 15.31 -7.85
CA GLY A 315 11.57 16.74 -8.17
C GLY A 315 10.87 17.58 -7.12
N GLU A 316 10.94 18.90 -7.31
CA GLU A 316 10.29 19.88 -6.44
C GLU A 316 8.76 19.79 -6.56
N GLN A 317 8.09 19.69 -5.43
CA GLN A 317 6.63 19.56 -5.33
C GLN A 317 5.96 20.89 -5.03
N PHE A 318 6.67 21.87 -4.45
CA PHE A 318 6.15 23.22 -4.32
C PHE A 318 6.24 23.98 -5.65
N THR A 319 5.14 24.63 -6.03
CA THR A 319 5.15 25.68 -7.04
C THR A 319 5.52 27.00 -6.37
N ASN A 320 6.60 27.63 -6.81
CA ASN A 320 7.02 28.94 -6.30
C ASN A 320 7.18 28.95 -4.76
N GLY A 321 7.94 27.98 -4.24
CA GLY A 321 8.20 27.85 -2.80
C GLY A 321 9.24 28.82 -2.26
N ASP A 322 10.02 29.45 -3.14
CA ASP A 322 11.01 30.50 -2.87
C ASP A 322 10.43 31.91 -3.09
N PHE A 323 9.22 32.05 -3.63
CA PHE A 323 8.51 33.33 -3.85
C PHE A 323 9.24 34.35 -4.76
N GLU A 324 10.30 33.93 -5.46
CA GLU A 324 11.13 34.79 -6.31
C GLU A 324 10.43 35.20 -7.62
N THR A 325 9.23 34.67 -7.91
CA THR A 325 8.40 35.15 -9.03
C THR A 325 7.82 36.55 -8.81
N GLY A 326 7.83 37.04 -7.56
CA GLY A 326 7.21 38.30 -7.18
C GLY A 326 5.71 38.25 -6.96
N ASP A 327 5.13 37.05 -6.91
CA ASP A 327 3.73 36.83 -6.57
C ASP A 327 3.53 35.52 -5.79
N LEU A 328 2.30 35.27 -5.36
CA LEU A 328 1.91 34.06 -4.63
C LEU A 328 1.38 32.97 -5.60
N THR A 329 1.91 32.88 -6.82
CA THR A 329 1.46 31.87 -7.80
C THR A 329 1.55 30.46 -7.20
N GLY A 330 0.47 29.69 -7.31
CA GLY A 330 0.36 28.34 -6.74
C GLY A 330 -0.09 28.30 -5.28
N TRP A 331 -0.13 29.45 -4.59
CA TRP A 331 -0.56 29.54 -3.19
C TRP A 331 -1.96 30.15 -3.05
N THR A 332 -2.71 29.65 -2.07
CA THR A 332 -4.03 30.16 -1.70
C THR A 332 -3.91 31.01 -0.44
N VAL A 333 -4.37 32.25 -0.54
CA VAL A 333 -4.41 33.22 0.56
C VAL A 333 -5.79 33.21 1.21
N GLU A 334 -5.81 33.15 2.54
CA GLU A 334 -6.99 33.32 3.35
C GLU A 334 -6.87 34.58 4.21
N GLY A 335 -7.94 35.37 4.25
CA GLY A 335 -7.99 36.65 4.94
C GLY A 335 -7.80 37.83 4.00
N THR A 336 -8.45 38.95 4.33
CA THR A 336 -8.35 40.21 3.61
C THR A 336 -8.15 41.37 4.57
N HIS A 337 -7.34 42.34 4.18
CA HIS A 337 -7.27 43.64 4.84
C HIS A 337 -8.60 44.38 4.79
N ALA A 338 -8.74 45.45 5.57
CA ALA A 338 -9.93 46.31 5.57
C ALA A 338 -10.24 46.93 4.20
N ASP A 339 -9.23 47.10 3.34
CA ASP A 339 -9.38 47.61 1.97
C ASP A 339 -9.76 46.51 0.95
N GLY A 340 -9.92 45.27 1.40
CA GLY A 340 -10.27 44.11 0.57
C GLY A 340 -9.09 43.44 -0.13
N THR A 341 -7.86 43.91 0.05
CA THR A 341 -6.66 43.26 -0.50
C THR A 341 -6.25 42.02 0.32
N PRO A 342 -5.54 41.05 -0.26
CA PRO A 342 -5.08 39.86 0.46
C PRO A 342 -4.13 40.23 1.60
N VAL A 343 -4.19 39.49 2.72
CA VAL A 343 -3.37 39.75 3.92
C VAL A 343 -1.95 39.21 3.81
N TRP A 344 -1.73 38.30 2.87
CA TRP A 344 -0.42 37.83 2.48
C TRP A 344 0.03 38.51 1.19
N GLU A 345 1.27 38.97 1.17
CA GLU A 345 1.91 39.60 0.02
C GLU A 345 3.33 39.05 -0.17
N VAL A 346 3.90 39.27 -1.35
CA VAL A 346 5.32 39.02 -1.60
C VAL A 346 6.08 40.34 -1.42
N ALA A 347 7.10 40.33 -0.56
CA ALA A 347 7.90 41.50 -0.25
C ALA A 347 9.37 41.12 0.03
N PRO A 348 10.34 42.03 -0.16
CA PRO A 348 11.66 41.87 0.44
C PRO A 348 11.61 41.98 1.97
N ASP A 349 12.70 41.65 2.68
CA ASP A 349 12.81 41.88 4.13
C ASP A 349 12.64 43.37 4.36
N ALA A 350 12.18 43.73 5.55
CA ALA A 350 11.93 45.11 5.92
C ALA A 350 13.05 46.05 5.43
N GLU A 351 12.66 47.16 4.79
CA GLU A 351 13.56 48.15 4.15
C GLU A 351 14.67 48.68 5.07
N CYS A 352 14.48 48.58 6.40
CA CYS A 352 15.42 49.07 7.39
C CYS A 352 16.67 48.19 7.55
N GLN A 353 16.61 46.89 7.25
CA GLN A 353 17.75 45.97 7.25
C GLN A 353 17.57 44.88 6.19
N PRO A 354 17.72 45.21 4.89
CA PRO A 354 17.65 44.20 3.85
C PRO A 354 18.79 43.19 4.04
N ASP A 355 18.41 41.94 4.35
CA ASP A 355 19.31 40.79 4.39
C ASP A 355 19.94 40.48 3.02
N GLY A 356 19.34 41.00 1.94
CA GLY A 356 19.73 40.77 0.57
C GLY A 356 19.33 39.39 0.04
N LEU A 357 18.42 38.69 0.74
CA LEU A 357 18.06 37.30 0.44
C LEU A 357 16.88 37.13 -0.52
N GLY A 358 16.31 38.21 -1.05
CA GLY A 358 15.26 38.13 -2.08
C GLY A 358 13.85 38.38 -1.56
N LEU A 359 12.88 37.86 -2.29
CA LEU A 359 11.45 38.04 -2.08
C LEU A 359 10.89 36.90 -1.22
N ARG A 360 9.95 37.21 -0.32
CA ARG A 360 9.37 36.23 0.61
C ARG A 360 7.87 36.46 0.75
N ALA A 361 7.14 35.42 1.15
CA ALA A 361 5.74 35.59 1.53
C ALA A 361 5.65 36.17 2.94
N ARG A 362 4.83 37.21 3.11
CA ARG A 362 4.76 38.02 4.33
C ARG A 362 3.31 38.28 4.73
N LEU A 363 3.02 38.16 6.02
CA LEU A 363 1.78 38.58 6.65
C LEU A 363 2.08 39.72 7.63
N VAL A 364 1.40 40.85 7.45
CA VAL A 364 1.59 42.06 8.24
C VAL A 364 0.26 42.78 8.42
N ALA A 365 -0.01 43.40 9.57
CA ALA A 365 -1.22 44.22 9.75
C ALA A 365 -1.03 45.66 9.18
N ARG A 366 -2.09 46.26 8.66
CA ARG A 366 -2.13 47.65 8.18
C ARG A 366 -2.82 48.56 9.19
N GLU A 367 -2.51 49.85 9.15
CA GLU A 367 -3.15 50.85 10.04
C GLU A 367 -4.66 50.95 9.88
N THR A 368 -5.15 50.58 8.70
CA THR A 368 -6.58 50.57 8.38
C THR A 368 -7.30 49.32 8.85
N ASP A 369 -6.58 48.28 9.29
CA ASP A 369 -7.20 47.04 9.75
C ASP A 369 -7.93 47.23 11.08
N PRO A 370 -8.99 46.45 11.34
CA PRO A 370 -9.74 46.56 12.59
C PRO A 370 -8.85 46.34 13.82
N PRO A 371 -9.06 47.10 14.91
CA PRO A 371 -8.30 46.91 16.13
C PRO A 371 -8.63 45.56 16.78
N GLY A 372 -7.59 44.86 17.23
CA GLY A 372 -7.67 43.64 18.02
C GLY A 372 -7.93 43.90 19.51
N PRO A 373 -7.85 42.85 20.35
CA PRO A 373 -8.12 42.92 21.79
C PRO A 373 -7.23 43.92 22.57
N ILE A 374 -6.04 44.18 22.07
CA ILE A 374 -5.07 45.12 22.67
C ILE A 374 -5.20 46.55 22.11
N GLY A 375 -6.19 46.82 21.26
CA GLY A 375 -6.48 48.14 20.70
C GLY A 375 -5.63 48.53 19.48
N CYS A 376 -4.73 47.67 19.02
CA CYS A 376 -3.92 47.86 17.82
C CYS A 376 -4.56 47.19 16.60
N PRO A 377 -4.36 47.71 15.37
CA PRO A 377 -4.75 46.99 14.15
C PRO A 377 -4.23 45.56 14.15
N ARG A 378 -5.12 44.63 13.81
CA ARG A 378 -4.85 43.19 13.89
C ARG A 378 -5.33 42.50 12.64
N ILE A 379 -4.54 41.54 12.17
CA ILE A 379 -4.93 40.71 11.05
C ILE A 379 -4.70 39.23 11.36
N ARG A 380 -5.59 38.40 10.81
CA ARG A 380 -5.44 36.94 10.78
C ARG A 380 -5.40 36.52 9.33
N GLY A 381 -4.40 35.71 8.99
CA GLY A 381 -4.23 35.20 7.64
C GLY A 381 -3.82 33.75 7.61
N GLY A 382 -4.13 33.10 6.48
CA GLY A 382 -3.65 31.78 6.13
C GLY A 382 -2.97 31.80 4.76
N LEU A 383 -1.90 31.03 4.60
CA LEU A 383 -1.23 30.81 3.32
C LEU A 383 -1.06 29.31 3.13
N SER A 384 -1.61 28.75 2.06
CA SER A 384 -1.59 27.31 1.84
C SER A 384 -1.26 26.95 0.40
N GLN A 385 -0.68 25.76 0.21
CA GLN A 385 -0.53 25.16 -1.10
C GLN A 385 -0.81 23.66 -0.98
N ASP A 386 -1.74 23.20 -1.81
CA ASP A 386 -1.94 21.77 -2.06
C ASP A 386 -0.91 21.30 -3.10
N PHE A 387 -0.32 20.12 -2.88
CA PHE A 387 0.50 19.47 -3.89
C PHE A 387 -0.35 19.07 -5.10
N ALA A 388 0.27 19.01 -6.28
CA ALA A 388 -0.40 18.60 -7.52
C ALA A 388 -1.02 17.19 -7.43
N SER A 389 -0.47 16.34 -6.57
CA SER A 389 -1.06 15.07 -6.17
C SER A 389 -0.67 14.77 -4.72
N PRO A 390 -1.58 14.19 -3.91
CA PRO A 390 -1.24 13.79 -2.55
C PRO A 390 -0.06 12.83 -2.52
N ILE A 391 0.85 13.05 -1.58
CA ILE A 391 2.09 12.29 -1.46
C ILE A 391 1.97 11.33 -0.28
N PRO A 392 1.97 10.01 -0.51
CA PRO A 392 2.02 9.04 0.59
C PRO A 392 3.24 9.28 1.49
N VAL A 393 3.08 9.19 2.82
CA VAL A 393 4.16 9.48 3.78
C VAL A 393 5.38 8.57 3.57
N GLU A 394 5.16 7.34 3.11
CA GLU A 394 6.22 6.39 2.73
C GLU A 394 7.10 6.86 1.56
N CYS A 395 6.67 7.86 0.80
CA CYS A 395 7.48 8.47 -0.25
C CYS A 395 8.56 9.41 0.30
N PHE A 396 8.46 9.85 1.56
CA PHE A 396 9.44 10.72 2.20
C PHE A 396 10.60 9.89 2.78
N THR A 397 11.48 9.45 1.89
CA THR A 397 12.66 8.63 2.21
C THR A 397 13.77 9.46 2.87
N ASP A 398 14.88 8.79 3.24
CA ASP A 398 16.09 9.47 3.72
C ASP A 398 16.66 10.46 2.70
N SER A 399 16.51 10.21 1.40
CA SER A 399 16.95 11.10 0.31
C SER A 399 15.99 12.25 0.01
N SER A 400 14.74 12.17 0.47
CA SER A 400 13.75 13.22 0.24
C SER A 400 14.04 14.43 1.14
N VAL A 401 13.67 15.64 0.71
CA VAL A 401 13.78 16.88 1.49
C VAL A 401 12.37 17.43 1.66
N PHE A 402 11.93 17.66 2.89
CA PHE A 402 10.66 18.34 3.13
C PHE A 402 10.84 19.33 4.26
N LYS A 403 11.00 20.60 3.91
CA LYS A 403 11.33 21.66 4.85
C LYS A 403 10.76 22.99 4.42
N VAL A 404 10.63 23.88 5.40
CA VAL A 404 10.24 25.28 5.18
C VAL A 404 11.14 26.18 6.01
N GLN A 405 11.28 27.44 5.60
CA GLN A 405 11.90 28.46 6.42
C GLN A 405 10.87 29.48 6.89
N THR A 406 10.93 29.83 8.16
CA THR A 406 10.05 30.81 8.79
C THR A 406 10.86 31.83 9.55
N LYS A 407 10.33 33.05 9.60
CA LYS A 407 10.85 34.14 10.42
C LYS A 407 9.65 34.89 10.98
N TRP A 408 9.76 35.39 12.19
CA TRP A 408 8.91 36.48 12.63
C TRP A 408 9.80 37.63 13.08
N ASP A 409 9.32 38.85 12.87
CA ASP A 409 10.07 40.05 13.19
C ASP A 409 9.16 41.05 13.87
N SER A 410 9.75 41.89 14.71
CA SER A 410 9.08 43.01 15.31
C SER A 410 10.00 44.22 15.38
N ASP A 411 9.46 45.39 15.06
CA ASP A 411 10.24 46.63 15.20
C ASP A 411 10.44 46.96 16.69
N TYR A 412 11.53 47.66 17.04
CA TYR A 412 11.93 48.03 18.40
C TYR A 412 10.82 48.69 19.24
N CYS A 413 9.80 49.26 18.59
CA CYS A 413 8.67 49.92 19.25
C CYS A 413 7.46 49.00 19.51
N ASN A 414 7.47 47.76 19.03
CA ASN A 414 6.39 46.78 19.19
C ASN A 414 6.93 45.39 19.51
N PRO A 415 7.32 45.10 20.76
CA PRO A 415 7.88 43.80 21.15
C PRO A 415 6.79 42.71 21.31
N ILE A 416 5.72 42.78 20.52
CA ILE A 416 4.59 41.85 20.61
C ILE A 416 4.83 40.73 19.61
N PRO A 417 5.12 39.50 20.07
CA PRO A 417 5.23 38.35 19.19
C PRO A 417 3.87 38.04 18.56
N PRO A 418 3.85 37.34 17.41
CA PRO A 418 2.60 36.85 16.83
C PRO A 418 1.81 36.02 17.85
N GLU A 419 0.51 36.28 18.02
CA GLU A 419 -0.33 35.52 18.95
C GLU A 419 -0.51 34.08 18.50
N VAL A 420 -0.59 33.89 17.19
CA VAL A 420 -0.60 32.56 16.55
C VAL A 420 0.44 32.60 15.45
N TRP A 421 1.35 31.65 15.50
CA TRP A 421 2.27 31.36 14.41
C TRP A 421 2.46 29.84 14.35
N GLN A 422 1.86 29.22 13.33
CA GLN A 422 1.83 27.77 13.21
C GLN A 422 1.88 27.32 11.75
N LEU A 423 2.41 26.13 11.55
CA LEU A 423 2.41 25.39 10.31
C LEU A 423 1.56 24.12 10.47
N GLU A 424 0.74 23.83 9.47
CA GLU A 424 -0.08 22.63 9.38
C GLU A 424 0.38 21.80 8.17
N ILE A 425 0.68 20.54 8.40
CA ILE A 425 0.81 19.53 7.34
C ILE A 425 -0.58 18.95 7.11
N LEU A 426 -1.14 19.17 5.92
CA LEU A 426 -2.52 18.79 5.59
C LEU A 426 -2.55 17.37 5.04
N TYR A 427 -3.51 16.55 5.46
CA TYR A 427 -3.71 15.19 4.94
C TYR A 427 -5.01 15.06 4.14
N THR A 428 -5.09 14.04 3.28
CA THR A 428 -6.27 13.80 2.42
C THR A 428 -7.53 13.38 3.17
N ASP A 429 -7.41 12.86 4.39
CA ASP A 429 -8.54 12.48 5.24
C ASP A 429 -9.12 13.66 6.04
N GLY A 430 -8.60 14.87 5.82
CA GLY A 430 -9.03 16.09 6.47
C GLY A 430 -8.39 16.33 7.85
N THR A 431 -7.49 15.46 8.31
CA THR A 431 -6.68 15.74 9.51
C THR A 431 -5.43 16.55 9.14
N SER A 432 -4.72 17.03 10.15
CA SER A 432 -3.45 17.75 9.98
C SER A 432 -2.51 17.52 11.16
N THR A 433 -1.21 17.56 10.91
CA THR A 433 -0.20 17.66 11.97
C THR A 433 0.19 19.12 12.16
N LEU A 434 0.15 19.59 13.41
CA LEU A 434 0.55 20.94 13.79
C LEU A 434 2.04 20.99 14.15
N VAL A 435 2.74 21.98 13.60
CA VAL A 435 4.09 22.40 13.97
C VAL A 435 3.97 23.79 14.60
N ASP A 436 4.25 23.86 15.89
CA ASP A 436 4.22 25.12 16.65
C ASP A 436 5.47 25.94 16.34
N LEU A 437 5.27 27.13 15.77
CA LEU A 437 6.34 28.05 15.38
C LEU A 437 6.49 29.19 16.39
N SER A 438 5.67 29.24 17.44
CA SER A 438 5.69 30.33 18.43
C SER A 438 6.98 30.40 19.26
N GLY A 439 7.80 29.34 19.22
CA GLY A 439 9.12 29.27 19.84
C GLY A 439 10.27 29.76 18.96
N ASP A 440 10.03 30.15 17.72
CA ASP A 440 11.07 30.64 16.82
C ASP A 440 11.71 31.94 17.40
N PRO A 441 13.04 32.11 17.33
CA PRO A 441 13.69 33.37 17.71
C PRO A 441 13.24 34.56 16.84
N GLU A 442 13.06 35.70 17.47
CA GLU A 442 12.76 36.98 16.80
C GLU A 442 13.88 37.39 15.84
N GLY A 443 13.51 37.78 14.62
CA GLY A 443 14.45 38.31 13.63
C GLY A 443 15.36 37.27 12.98
N GLU A 444 15.22 35.99 13.34
CA GLU A 444 16.06 34.90 12.83
C GLU A 444 15.25 33.95 11.94
N TRP A 445 15.85 33.52 10.84
CA TRP A 445 15.29 32.48 9.98
C TRP A 445 15.51 31.10 10.60
N VAL A 446 14.42 30.36 10.78
CA VAL A 446 14.42 28.99 11.31
C VAL A 446 14.05 28.02 10.20
N SER A 447 14.86 26.97 10.03
CA SER A 447 14.57 25.88 9.10
C SER A 447 13.87 24.74 9.84
N HIS A 448 12.66 24.39 9.38
CA HIS A 448 11.84 23.33 9.97
C HIS A 448 11.84 22.10 9.06
N GLU A 449 12.43 21.00 9.52
CA GLU A 449 12.36 19.69 8.85
C GLU A 449 11.02 19.02 9.17
N LEU A 450 10.22 18.75 8.15
CA LEU A 450 8.83 18.30 8.29
C LEU A 450 8.68 16.78 8.23
N LYS A 451 9.63 16.05 7.65
CA LYS A 451 9.60 14.57 7.61
C LYS A 451 9.38 13.91 8.99
N PRO A 452 10.08 14.35 10.07
CA PRO A 452 9.96 13.69 11.38
C PRO A 452 8.60 13.82 12.04
N VAL A 453 7.76 14.77 11.60
CA VAL A 453 6.42 15.00 12.16
C VAL A 453 5.30 14.41 11.29
N LEU A 454 5.63 13.74 10.18
CA LEU A 454 4.64 13.08 9.35
C LEU A 454 3.99 11.90 10.07
N GLU A 455 2.68 11.77 9.95
CA GLU A 455 1.91 10.65 10.50
C GLU A 455 1.99 9.43 9.55
N PRO A 456 2.53 8.28 10.00
CA PRO A 456 2.64 7.09 9.17
C PRO A 456 1.28 6.64 8.59
N GLY A 457 1.26 6.23 7.32
CA GLY A 457 0.07 5.75 6.62
C GLY A 457 -0.89 6.85 6.14
N LYS A 458 -0.54 8.14 6.33
CA LYS A 458 -1.29 9.27 5.76
C LYS A 458 -0.76 9.65 4.37
N LYS A 459 -1.51 10.49 3.67
CA LYS A 459 -1.09 11.13 2.41
C LYS A 459 -1.08 12.63 2.58
N VAL A 460 0.08 13.24 2.42
CA VAL A 460 0.27 14.68 2.53
C VAL A 460 -0.38 15.34 1.33
N LYS A 461 -1.41 16.13 1.59
CA LYS A 461 -2.14 16.94 0.61
C LYS A 461 -1.45 18.26 0.33
N GLY A 462 -0.75 18.83 1.31
CA GLY A 462 -0.10 20.13 1.20
C GLY A 462 0.32 20.67 2.57
N ILE A 463 0.58 21.97 2.62
CA ILE A 463 0.85 22.68 3.88
C ILE A 463 0.02 23.96 4.01
N ARG A 464 -0.13 24.45 5.23
CA ARG A 464 -0.76 25.73 5.54
C ARG A 464 -0.04 26.44 6.68
N PHE A 465 0.32 27.70 6.47
CA PHE A 465 0.75 28.61 7.51
C PHE A 465 -0.46 29.40 8.01
N THR A 466 -0.57 29.54 9.34
CA THR A 466 -1.58 30.39 9.96
C THR A 466 -0.90 31.38 10.90
N GLY A 467 -1.20 32.67 10.70
CA GLY A 467 -0.63 33.76 11.48
C GLY A 467 -1.69 34.70 12.04
N ILE A 468 -1.44 35.23 13.23
CA ILE A 468 -2.13 36.40 13.79
C ILE A 468 -1.07 37.40 14.23
N VAL A 469 -1.07 38.57 13.59
CA VAL A 469 -0.13 39.65 13.87
C VAL A 469 -0.86 40.94 14.21
N ASP A 470 -0.26 41.71 15.10
CA ASP A 470 -0.74 43.02 15.53
C ASP A 470 0.25 44.11 15.05
N ARG A 471 -0.26 45.32 14.79
CA ARG A 471 0.57 46.51 14.50
C ARG A 471 0.41 47.52 15.62
N CYS A 472 1.24 47.45 16.65
CA CYS A 472 1.19 48.41 17.75
C CYS A 472 2.29 49.46 17.62
N GLY A 473 1.92 50.68 17.25
CA GLY A 473 2.85 51.80 17.16
C GLY A 473 2.32 52.90 16.27
N GLY A 474 2.95 54.07 16.32
CA GLY A 474 2.57 55.20 15.46
C GLY A 474 2.93 54.95 13.99
N PRO A 475 2.62 55.90 13.07
CA PRO A 475 2.75 55.69 11.62
C PRO A 475 4.16 55.35 11.08
N ALA A 476 5.18 55.41 11.92
CA ALA A 476 6.58 55.20 11.56
C ALA A 476 7.24 54.04 12.32
N CYS A 477 6.54 53.36 13.24
CA CYS A 477 7.10 52.29 14.06
C CYS A 477 6.03 51.25 14.43
N GLY A 478 6.43 49.99 14.63
CA GLY A 478 5.61 49.00 15.34
C GLY A 478 4.86 47.97 14.49
N LEU A 479 5.55 47.36 13.52
CA LEU A 479 5.06 46.20 12.78
C LEU A 479 5.46 44.92 13.51
N THR A 480 4.53 44.02 13.74
CA THR A 480 4.83 42.59 13.89
C THR A 480 4.50 41.93 12.56
N GLU A 481 5.41 41.11 12.05
CA GLU A 481 5.21 40.37 10.81
C GLU A 481 5.72 38.95 10.93
N VAL A 482 5.13 38.08 10.11
CA VAL A 482 5.60 36.70 9.94
C VAL A 482 5.88 36.47 8.47
N MET A 483 6.93 35.70 8.20
CA MET A 483 7.48 35.46 6.89
C MET A 483 7.70 33.98 6.65
N VAL A 484 7.55 33.58 5.40
CA VAL A 484 7.78 32.23 4.89
C VAL A 484 8.65 32.31 3.66
N ASP A 485 9.63 31.42 3.58
CA ASP A 485 10.52 31.29 2.43
C ASP A 485 11.02 29.84 2.26
N ASN A 486 11.67 29.56 1.14
CA ASN A 486 12.39 28.33 0.82
C ASN A 486 11.60 27.05 1.14
N CYS A 487 10.29 27.08 0.87
CA CYS A 487 9.43 25.90 0.96
C CYS A 487 9.92 24.88 -0.07
N THR A 488 10.53 23.81 0.42
CA THR A 488 11.15 22.78 -0.40
C THR A 488 10.54 21.43 -0.06
N CYS A 489 10.01 20.75 -1.06
CA CYS A 489 9.55 19.38 -0.98
C CYS A 489 10.09 18.63 -2.20
N THR A 490 11.18 17.90 -2.04
CA THR A 490 11.78 17.05 -3.07
C THR A 490 11.62 15.58 -2.67
N ILE A 491 11.01 14.77 -3.52
CA ILE A 491 10.78 13.33 -3.27
C ILE A 491 11.94 12.46 -3.74
#